data_AF-A0A246TCR3-F1
#
_entry.id   AF-A0A246TCR3-F1
#
_cell.length_a   1.000
_cell.length_b   1.000
_cell.length_c   1.000
_cell.angle_alpha   90.00
_cell.angle_beta   90.00
_cell.angle_gamma   90.00
#
_symmetry.space_group_name_H-M   'P 1'
#
loop_
_entity.id
_entity.type
_entity.pdbx_description
1 polymer ?
#
loop_
_entity_poly.entity_id
_entity_poly.type
_entity_poly.pdbx_seq_one_letter_code
_entity_poly.pdbx_strand_id
1 'polypeptide(L)'
;MLHIVYRSADKRGPPALGYVLKDMLRRDLLKENVDGEALEWAASRLYQRPEKHKILIVLSDGAPVDDSTLHENGPNFLIDHLRTVIARIEADDRILLAAIGINWETDSLYKHNLRVTAPEDLAGAMTDMLRNVLIGSEPQ
;
A
#
# COMPACT_ATOMS: atom_id res chain seq x y z
N MET A 1 7.82 -16.10 3.25
CA MET A 1 7.00 -15.04 2.63
C MET A 1 7.22 -15.04 1.12
N LEU A 2 6.16 -15.10 0.32
CA LEU A 2 6.26 -14.96 -1.14
C LEU A 2 6.01 -13.49 -1.50
N HIS A 3 6.87 -12.92 -2.34
CA HIS A 3 6.65 -11.58 -2.89
C HIS A 3 6.32 -11.68 -4.37
N ILE A 4 5.12 -11.23 -4.75
CA ILE A 4 4.60 -11.36 -6.11
C ILE A 4 4.57 -10.00 -6.79
N VAL A 5 5.11 -9.92 -8.01
CA VAL A 5 5.01 -8.75 -8.87
C VAL A 5 4.00 -9.03 -9.98
N TYR A 6 2.78 -8.53 -9.82
CA TYR A 6 1.74 -8.69 -10.85
C TYR A 6 2.06 -7.91 -12.13
N ARG A 7 2.70 -6.75 -12.01
CA ARG A 7 3.11 -5.94 -13.15
C ARG A 7 4.40 -5.18 -12.86
N SER A 8 5.37 -5.28 -13.77
CA SER A 8 6.58 -4.46 -13.71
C SER A 8 6.28 -3.02 -14.14
N ALA A 9 6.96 -2.05 -13.52
CA ALA A 9 6.90 -0.63 -13.87
C ALA A 9 7.32 -0.37 -15.33
N ASP A 10 8.19 -1.22 -15.90
CA ASP A 10 8.70 -1.04 -17.27
C ASP A 10 7.72 -1.55 -18.35
N LYS A 11 6.66 -2.29 -17.97
CA LYS A 11 5.68 -2.82 -18.93
C LYS A 11 4.63 -1.76 -19.32
N ARG A 12 4.76 -1.23 -20.53
CA ARG A 12 3.76 -0.34 -21.18
C ARG A 12 2.66 -1.15 -21.87
N GLY A 13 1.40 -0.70 -21.80
CA GLY A 13 0.26 -1.34 -22.49
C GLY A 13 -0.96 -1.60 -21.59
N PRO A 14 -2.12 -1.99 -22.15
CA PRO A 14 -3.29 -2.33 -21.37
C PRO A 14 -2.99 -3.58 -20.52
N PRO A 15 -3.40 -3.58 -19.25
CA PRO A 15 -3.16 -4.71 -18.37
C PRO A 15 -3.93 -5.96 -18.80
N ALA A 16 -3.28 -7.12 -18.78
CA ALA A 16 -3.95 -8.42 -18.74
C ALA A 16 -4.39 -8.76 -17.29
N LEU A 17 -5.00 -7.80 -16.58
CA LEU A 17 -5.33 -7.90 -15.13
C LEU A 17 -6.15 -9.16 -14.83
N GLY A 18 -7.05 -9.56 -15.73
CA GLY A 18 -8.02 -10.62 -15.46
C GLY A 18 -7.44 -12.02 -15.24
N TYR A 19 -6.28 -12.35 -15.80
CA TYR A 19 -5.60 -13.64 -15.53
C TYR A 19 -4.58 -13.52 -14.40
N VAL A 20 -3.88 -12.39 -14.34
CA VAL A 20 -2.74 -12.18 -13.45
C VAL A 20 -3.17 -11.96 -12.00
N LEU A 21 -4.36 -11.39 -11.76
CA LEU A 21 -4.92 -11.22 -10.41
C LEU A 21 -5.69 -12.45 -9.89
N LYS A 22 -5.83 -13.53 -10.68
CA LYS A 22 -6.63 -14.71 -10.27
C LYS A 22 -6.14 -15.31 -8.97
N ASP A 23 -4.83 -15.29 -8.74
CA ASP A 23 -4.26 -15.81 -7.50
C ASP A 23 -4.50 -14.90 -6.29
N MET A 24 -4.84 -13.60 -6.48
CA MET A 24 -5.34 -12.74 -5.40
C MET A 24 -6.80 -13.04 -5.02
N LEU A 25 -7.56 -13.65 -5.93
CA LEU A 25 -8.99 -14.00 -5.74
C LEU A 25 -9.17 -15.41 -5.18
N ARG A 26 -8.08 -16.15 -5.00
CA ARG A 26 -8.05 -17.48 -4.39
C ARG A 26 -8.33 -17.37 -2.90
N ARG A 27 -9.46 -17.94 -2.47
CA ARG A 27 -9.92 -17.94 -1.07
C ARG A 27 -9.08 -18.84 -0.15
N ASP A 28 -8.25 -19.70 -0.73
CA ASP A 28 -7.33 -20.62 -0.05
C ASP A 28 -5.98 -19.97 0.30
N LEU A 29 -5.73 -18.73 -0.13
CA LEU A 29 -4.56 -17.97 0.31
C LEU A 29 -4.84 -17.37 1.69
N LEU A 30 -4.08 -17.81 2.70
CA LEU A 30 -4.08 -17.20 4.04
C LEU A 30 -3.83 -15.69 3.90
N LYS A 31 -4.77 -14.88 4.39
CA LYS A 31 -4.71 -13.42 4.40
C LYS A 31 -4.04 -12.95 5.69
N GLU A 32 -2.78 -13.34 5.87
CA GLU A 32 -1.93 -12.73 6.88
C GLU A 32 -1.44 -11.39 6.32
N ASN A 33 -1.87 -10.30 6.96
CA ASN A 33 -1.56 -8.94 6.54
C ASN A 33 -0.25 -8.49 7.21
N VAL A 34 0.86 -8.92 6.63
CA VAL A 34 2.22 -8.53 7.04
C VAL A 34 2.60 -7.23 6.30
N ASP A 35 1.79 -6.18 6.53
CA ASP A 35 1.80 -4.96 5.72
C ASP A 35 3.10 -4.16 5.85
N GLY A 36 3.75 -4.21 7.02
CA GLY A 36 5.03 -3.53 7.27
C GLY A 36 6.13 -4.04 6.32
N GLU A 37 6.33 -5.34 6.28
CA GLU A 37 7.33 -6.01 5.45
C GLU A 37 7.02 -5.87 3.96
N ALA A 38 5.74 -5.94 3.59
CA ALA A 38 5.31 -5.68 2.22
C ALA A 38 5.67 -4.25 1.78
N LEU A 39 5.47 -3.27 2.68
CA LEU A 39 5.79 -1.87 2.45
C LEU A 39 7.31 -1.65 2.36
N GLU A 40 8.11 -2.28 3.23
CA GLU A 40 9.57 -2.25 3.16
C GLU A 40 10.08 -2.82 1.83
N TRP A 41 9.54 -3.97 1.41
CA TRP A 41 9.94 -4.62 0.17
C TRP A 41 9.62 -3.76 -1.05
N ALA A 42 8.42 -3.16 -1.09
CA ALA A 42 8.03 -2.25 -2.16
C ALA A 42 8.90 -0.99 -2.19
N ALA A 43 9.16 -0.38 -1.03
CA ALA A 43 10.01 0.80 -0.91
C ALA A 43 11.46 0.50 -1.35
N SER A 44 12.04 -0.62 -0.92
CA SER A 44 13.39 -1.06 -1.32
C SER A 44 13.53 -1.15 -2.85
N ARG A 45 12.54 -1.72 -3.54
CA ARG A 45 12.52 -1.78 -5.01
C ARG A 45 12.41 -0.39 -5.63
N LEU A 46 11.59 0.48 -5.06
CA LEU A 46 11.38 1.83 -5.56
C LEU A 46 12.61 2.73 -5.32
N TYR A 47 13.35 2.54 -4.23
CA TYR A 47 14.60 3.27 -4.00
C TYR A 47 15.63 3.03 -5.09
N GLN A 48 15.71 1.81 -5.63
CA GLN A 48 16.65 1.42 -6.69
C GLN A 48 16.28 1.98 -8.08
N ARG A 49 15.10 2.58 -8.22
CA ARG A 49 14.63 3.16 -9.48
C ARG A 49 15.33 4.50 -9.79
N PRO A 50 15.66 4.80 -11.06
CA PRO A 50 16.31 6.05 -11.46
C PRO A 50 15.37 7.26 -11.53
N GLU A 51 14.05 7.05 -11.51
CA GLU A 51 13.06 8.13 -11.58
C GLU A 51 13.22 9.15 -10.44
N LYS A 52 13.09 10.44 -10.74
CA LYS A 52 13.18 11.51 -9.73
C LYS A 52 12.00 11.51 -8.77
N HIS A 53 10.78 11.37 -9.29
CA HIS A 53 9.56 11.35 -8.49
C HIS A 53 9.13 9.90 -8.28
N LYS A 54 9.16 9.48 -7.02
CA LYS A 54 8.82 8.12 -6.60
C LYS A 54 7.61 8.20 -5.69
N ILE A 55 6.53 7.53 -6.09
CA ILE A 55 5.28 7.51 -5.36
C ILE A 55 4.96 6.06 -5.05
N LEU A 56 4.71 5.76 -3.78
CA LEU A 56 4.27 4.46 -3.30
C LEU A 56 2.85 4.60 -2.76
N ILE A 57 1.90 3.93 -3.42
CA ILE A 57 0.49 3.94 -3.02
C ILE A 57 0.13 2.57 -2.45
N VAL A 58 -0.34 2.56 -1.20
CA VAL A 58 -0.87 1.37 -0.53
C VAL A 58 -2.38 1.30 -0.76
N LEU A 59 -2.88 0.14 -1.18
CA LEU A 59 -4.31 -0.14 -1.25
C LEU A 59 -4.58 -1.24 -0.21
N SER A 60 -5.38 -0.95 0.82
CA SER A 60 -5.70 -1.92 1.88
C SER A 60 -7.19 -1.97 2.18
N ASP A 61 -7.72 -3.17 2.39
CA ASP A 61 -9.09 -3.45 2.85
C ASP A 61 -9.17 -3.79 4.36
N GLY A 62 -8.05 -3.69 5.10
CA GLY A 62 -8.02 -4.03 6.53
C GLY A 62 -6.72 -3.64 7.26
N ALA A 63 -6.70 -3.96 8.55
CA ALA A 63 -5.54 -3.79 9.41
C ALA A 63 -4.51 -4.92 9.21
N PRO A 64 -3.23 -4.71 9.57
CA PRO A 64 -2.27 -5.79 9.66
C PRO A 64 -2.66 -6.81 10.74
N VAL A 65 -2.80 -8.08 10.36
CA VAL A 65 -3.26 -9.19 11.21
C VAL A 65 -2.54 -10.48 10.81
N ASP A 66 -1.88 -11.12 11.78
CA ASP A 66 -1.24 -12.44 11.64
C ASP A 66 -1.33 -13.15 13.01
N ASP A 67 -2.17 -14.18 13.11
CA ASP A 67 -2.52 -14.80 14.40
C ASP A 67 -1.29 -15.40 15.12
N SER A 68 -0.36 -15.98 14.37
CA SER A 68 0.86 -16.59 14.93
C SER A 68 1.80 -15.52 15.51
N THR A 69 1.99 -14.43 14.78
CA THR A 69 2.85 -13.31 15.20
C THR A 69 2.24 -12.57 16.38
N LEU A 70 0.93 -12.34 16.38
CA LEU A 70 0.22 -11.67 17.48
C LEU A 70 0.18 -12.52 18.75
N HIS A 71 0.09 -13.86 18.62
CA HIS A 71 0.15 -14.77 19.77
C HIS A 71 1.50 -14.70 20.50
N GLU A 72 2.60 -14.67 19.74
CA GLU A 72 3.96 -14.72 20.30
C GLU A 72 4.50 -13.34 20.72
N ASN A 73 4.12 -12.26 20.02
CA ASN A 73 4.72 -10.92 20.21
C ASN A 73 3.74 -9.89 20.79
N GLY A 74 2.48 -10.27 20.99
CA GLY A 74 1.42 -9.42 21.50
C GLY A 74 0.62 -8.68 20.42
N PRO A 75 -0.54 -8.12 20.79
CA PRO A 75 -1.56 -7.65 19.85
C PRO A 75 -1.16 -6.41 19.05
N ASN A 76 -0.14 -5.65 19.48
CA ASN A 76 0.28 -4.40 18.84
C ASN A 76 1.53 -4.53 17.96
N PHE A 77 2.16 -5.71 17.90
CA PHE A 77 3.46 -5.86 17.25
C PHE A 77 3.44 -5.43 15.77
N LEU A 78 2.46 -5.90 15.00
CA LEU A 78 2.37 -5.60 13.58
C LEU A 78 2.01 -4.14 13.29
N ILE A 79 1.12 -3.54 14.09
CA ILE A 79 0.74 -2.14 13.90
C ILE A 79 1.89 -1.19 14.26
N ASP A 80 2.66 -1.50 15.30
CA ASP A 80 3.83 -0.72 15.68
C ASP A 80 4.99 -0.91 14.70
N HIS A 81 5.14 -2.12 14.14
CA HIS A 81 6.06 -2.37 13.03
C HIS A 81 5.69 -1.53 11.81
N LEU A 82 4.42 -1.57 11.38
CA LEU A 82 3.92 -0.79 10.25
C LEU A 82 4.15 0.72 10.46
N ARG A 83 3.85 1.25 11.64
CA ARG A 83 4.12 2.66 11.99
C ARG A 83 5.61 3.02 11.86
N THR A 84 6.48 2.14 12.35
CA THR A 84 7.94 2.34 12.29
C THR A 84 8.41 2.39 10.84
N VAL A 85 7.91 1.48 9.99
CA VAL A 85 8.25 1.43 8.57
C VAL A 85 7.76 2.68 7.84
N ILE A 86 6.51 3.09 8.07
CA ILE A 86 5.92 4.29 7.48
C ILE A 86 6.75 5.52 7.85
N ALA A 87 7.01 5.72 9.14
CA ALA A 87 7.78 6.86 9.63
C ALA A 87 9.19 6.91 9.02
N ARG A 88 9.84 5.76 8.85
CA ARG A 88 11.17 5.69 8.22
C ARG A 88 11.13 6.08 6.75
N ILE A 89 10.12 5.63 5.99
CA ILE A 89 9.98 5.94 4.57
C ILE A 89 9.66 7.44 4.39
N GLU A 90 8.73 7.97 5.19
CA GLU A 90 8.34 9.38 5.12
C GLU A 90 9.49 10.32 5.55
N ALA A 91 10.31 9.94 6.52
CA ALA A 91 11.45 10.74 6.97
C ALA A 91 12.59 10.86 5.94
N ASP A 92 12.66 9.94 4.98
CA ASP A 92 13.68 9.92 3.93
C ASP A 92 13.34 10.91 2.79
N ASP A 93 12.07 11.28 2.61
CA ASP A 93 11.56 12.23 1.59
C ASP A 93 11.87 11.88 0.12
N ARG A 94 12.59 10.78 -0.13
CA ARG A 94 12.88 10.24 -1.47
C ARG A 94 11.69 9.52 -2.10
N ILE A 95 10.70 9.12 -1.30
CA ILE A 95 9.48 8.43 -1.74
C ILE A 95 8.30 9.14 -1.10
N LEU A 96 7.37 9.60 -1.92
CA LEU A 96 6.06 10.06 -1.45
C LEU A 96 5.20 8.83 -1.17
N LEU A 97 4.85 8.64 0.10
CA LEU A 97 4.01 7.55 0.55
C LEU A 97 2.55 7.99 0.70
N ALA A 98 1.62 7.20 0.20
CA ALA A 98 0.20 7.45 0.32
C ALA A 98 -0.62 6.16 0.44
N ALA A 99 -1.84 6.23 0.98
CA ALA A 99 -2.70 5.06 1.17
C ALA A 99 -4.17 5.30 0.79
N ILE A 100 -4.83 4.28 0.23
CA ILE A 100 -6.27 4.23 0.04
C ILE A 100 -6.82 3.06 0.84
N GLY A 101 -7.65 3.37 1.85
CA GLY A 101 -8.34 2.39 2.68
C GLY A 101 -9.72 2.06 2.10
N ILE A 102 -10.02 0.78 1.90
CA ILE A 102 -11.35 0.30 1.50
C ILE A 102 -12.04 -0.20 2.76
N ASN A 103 -13.06 0.53 3.22
CA ASN A 103 -13.81 0.20 4.43
C ASN A 103 -12.93 0.02 5.70
N TRP A 104 -11.75 0.64 5.71
CA TRP A 104 -10.77 0.64 6.81
C TRP A 104 -10.25 2.06 7.03
N GLU A 105 -9.90 2.40 8.28
CA GLU A 105 -9.38 3.72 8.64
C GLU A 105 -7.87 3.79 8.42
N THR A 106 -7.44 4.55 7.41
CA THR A 106 -6.02 4.79 7.09
C THR A 106 -5.47 6.09 7.68
N ASP A 107 -6.37 6.94 8.18
CA ASP A 107 -6.11 8.34 8.57
C ASP A 107 -5.08 8.51 9.70
N SER A 108 -4.86 7.46 10.51
CA SER A 108 -3.92 7.50 11.64
C SER A 108 -2.50 7.06 11.30
N LEU A 109 -2.27 6.48 10.11
CA LEU A 109 -1.00 5.86 9.75
C LEU A 109 -0.25 6.61 8.66
N TYR A 110 -0.93 7.15 7.66
CA TYR A 110 -0.31 7.73 6.47
C TYR A 110 -0.60 9.22 6.36
N LYS A 111 0.42 10.05 6.09
CA LYS A 111 0.25 11.51 5.91
C LYS A 111 -0.70 11.85 4.76
N HIS A 112 -0.59 11.12 3.65
CA HIS A 112 -1.49 11.22 2.51
C HIS A 112 -2.38 10.00 2.46
N ASN A 113 -3.66 10.18 2.79
CA ASN A 113 -4.62 9.08 2.81
C ASN A 113 -5.95 9.49 2.16
N LEU A 114 -6.64 8.50 1.63
CA LEU A 114 -8.05 8.58 1.26
C LEU A 114 -8.75 7.32 1.75
N ARG A 115 -10.04 7.44 2.05
CA ARG A 115 -10.90 6.33 2.40
C ARG A 115 -12.01 6.20 1.37
N VAL A 116 -12.28 4.98 0.95
CA VAL A 116 -13.46 4.62 0.17
C VAL A 116 -14.33 3.65 0.95
N THR A 117 -15.64 3.76 0.78
CA THR A 117 -16.61 2.86 1.41
C THR A 117 -16.72 1.54 0.68
N ALA A 118 -16.54 1.55 -0.65
CA ALA A 118 -16.74 0.39 -1.49
C ALA A 118 -15.65 0.28 -2.58
N PRO A 119 -15.32 -0.94 -3.05
CA PRO A 119 -14.33 -1.14 -4.12
C PRO A 119 -14.66 -0.41 -5.42
N GLU A 120 -15.93 -0.15 -5.70
CA GLU A 120 -16.39 0.55 -6.90
C GLU A 120 -15.90 2.00 -6.94
N ASP A 121 -15.71 2.63 -5.77
CA ASP A 121 -15.24 4.00 -5.62
C ASP A 121 -13.71 4.14 -5.80
N LEU A 122 -12.99 3.01 -5.81
CA LEU A 122 -11.52 2.98 -5.85
C LEU A 122 -10.95 3.73 -7.07
N ALA A 123 -11.59 3.61 -8.24
CA ALA A 123 -11.11 4.28 -9.45
C ALA A 123 -11.11 5.82 -9.32
N GLY A 124 -12.15 6.37 -8.68
CA GLY A 124 -12.23 7.80 -8.37
C GLY A 124 -11.16 8.20 -7.36
N ALA A 125 -11.08 7.47 -6.24
CA ALA A 125 -10.09 7.74 -5.19
C ALA A 125 -8.64 7.65 -5.69
N MET A 126 -8.31 6.72 -6.59
CA MET A 126 -6.99 6.66 -7.21
C MET A 126 -6.67 7.91 -8.03
N THR A 127 -7.65 8.43 -8.77
CA THR A 127 -7.49 9.64 -9.57
C THR A 127 -7.29 10.86 -8.66
N ASP A 128 -8.09 10.96 -7.59
CA ASP A 128 -7.96 12.03 -6.60
C ASP A 128 -6.64 11.96 -5.84
N MET A 129 -6.21 10.75 -5.45
CA MET A 129 -4.92 10.51 -4.81
C MET A 129 -3.79 11.01 -5.72
N LEU A 130 -3.78 10.60 -6.99
CA LEU A 130 -2.76 11.02 -7.96
C LEU A 130 -2.75 12.53 -8.15
N ARG A 131 -3.91 13.18 -8.22
CA ARG A 131 -4.01 14.64 -8.28
C ARG A 131 -3.36 15.29 -7.06
N ASN A 132 -3.70 14.82 -5.86
CA ASN A 132 -3.20 15.39 -4.60
C ASN A 132 -1.67 15.26 -4.49
N VAL A 133 -1.10 14.11 -4.86
CA VAL A 133 0.34 13.84 -4.71
C VAL A 133 1.19 14.42 -5.85
N LEU A 134 0.63 14.60 -7.05
CA LEU A 134 1.37 15.13 -8.21
C LEU A 134 1.30 16.65 -8.33
N ILE A 135 0.14 17.24 -7.99
CA ILE A 135 -0.13 18.66 -8.22
C ILE A 135 -0.01 19.46 -6.91
N GLY A 136 -0.19 18.80 -5.76
CA GLY A 136 -0.39 19.47 -4.48
C GLY A 136 -1.81 20.01 -4.42
N SER A 137 -2.53 19.70 -3.35
CA SER A 137 -3.87 20.26 -3.14
C SER A 137 -3.75 21.77 -2.98
N GLU A 138 -4.30 22.57 -3.91
CA GLU A 138 -4.69 23.93 -3.55
C GLU A 138 -5.79 23.81 -2.47
N PRO A 139 -5.66 24.51 -1.33
CA PRO A 139 -6.71 24.51 -0.33
C PRO A 139 -7.96 25.17 -0.94
N GLN A 140 -9.10 24.47 -0.90
CA GLN A 140 -10.42 25.11 -1.00
C GLN A 140 -10.79 25.72 0.35
#